data_AF-A0AAD8J7V5-F1
#
_entry.id   AF-A0AAD8J7V5-F1
#
_cell.length_a   1.000
_cell.length_b   1.000
_cell.length_c   1.000
_cell.angle_alpha   90.00
_cell.angle_beta   90.00
_cell.angle_gamma   90.00
#
_symmetry.space_group_name_H-M   'P 1'
#
loop_
_entity.id
_entity.type
_entity.pdbx_description
1 polymer ?
#
loop_
_entity_poly.entity_id
_entity_poly.type
_entity_poly.pdbx_seq_one_letter_code
_entity_poly.pdbx_strand_id
1 'polypeptide(L)'
;MRREPYQMNPNRFFVPSFLNTISENTEEGFRNIISEPSPGILTFDMLQPDFCKMLLDEVGNIENWLHETRFRIMRPNTMNAYGAVLDDFGLETMLAKLMEDFILPMSTSNEYSSCNC
;
A
#
# COMPACT_ATOMS: atom_id res chain seq x y z
N MET A 1 -10.35 -14.82 13.21
CA MET A 1 -10.31 -13.53 12.51
C MET A 1 -9.25 -12.67 13.16
N ARG A 2 -8.12 -12.43 12.49
CA ARG A 2 -7.11 -11.47 12.95
C ARG A 2 -7.60 -10.08 12.57
N ARG A 3 -7.75 -9.16 13.54
CA ARG A 3 -8.23 -7.79 13.30
C ARG A 3 -7.15 -6.82 12.82
N GLU A 4 -5.90 -7.28 12.79
CA GLU A 4 -4.72 -6.45 12.54
C GLU A 4 -4.65 -5.80 11.14
N PRO A 5 -5.03 -6.43 10.00
CA PRO A 5 -4.96 -5.75 8.70
C PRO A 5 -6.04 -4.67 8.53
N TYR A 6 -7.12 -4.74 9.32
CA TYR A 6 -8.25 -3.80 9.30
C TYR A 6 -8.04 -2.60 10.23
N GLN A 7 -6.98 -2.62 11.05
CA GLN A 7 -6.61 -1.54 11.95
C GLN A 7 -5.23 -1.02 11.54
N MET A 8 -5.21 0.20 11.03
CA MET A 8 -3.97 0.84 10.57
C MET A 8 -3.03 1.05 11.77
N ASN A 9 -1.97 0.24 11.85
CA ASN A 9 -0.88 0.40 12.81
C ASN A 9 0.42 0.73 12.05
N PRO A 10 0.77 2.03 11.93
CA PRO A 10 1.86 2.46 11.07
C PRO A 10 3.18 1.74 11.36
N ASN A 11 3.51 1.54 12.64
CA ASN A 11 4.77 0.91 13.08
C ASN A 11 4.90 -0.57 12.72
N ARG A 12 3.80 -1.23 12.38
CA ARG A 12 3.80 -2.62 11.90
C ARG A 12 3.68 -2.73 10.39
N PHE A 13 3.15 -1.70 9.74
CA PHE A 13 2.86 -1.72 8.31
C PHE A 13 4.04 -1.17 7.53
N PHE A 14 4.65 -0.10 8.03
CA PHE A 14 5.70 0.61 7.32
C PHE A 14 7.08 0.32 7.88
N VAL A 15 8.08 0.37 7.01
CA VAL A 15 9.47 0.34 7.45
C VAL A 15 9.81 1.62 8.23
N PRO A 16 10.65 1.55 9.28
CA PRO A 16 10.96 2.73 10.10
C PRO A 16 11.56 3.91 9.31
N SER A 17 12.37 3.63 8.29
CA SER A 17 12.95 4.66 7.41
C SER A 17 11.87 5.50 6.71
N PHE A 18 10.81 4.85 6.24
CA PHE A 18 9.67 5.51 5.61
C PHE A 18 8.93 6.40 6.61
N LEU A 19 8.58 5.87 7.79
CA LEU A 19 7.85 6.62 8.82
C LEU A 19 8.61 7.87 9.29
N ASN A 20 9.92 7.71 9.55
CA ASN A 20 10.76 8.83 9.95
C ASN A 20 10.76 9.91 8.87
N THR A 21 10.94 9.51 7.60
CA THR A 21 10.94 10.45 6.47
C THR A 21 9.63 11.21 6.33
N ILE A 22 8.48 10.54 6.47
CA ILE A 22 7.16 11.21 6.42
C ILE A 22 6.99 12.16 7.60
N SER A 23 7.44 11.78 8.80
CA SER A 23 7.34 12.64 9.99
C SER A 23 8.25 13.87 9.96
N GLU A 24 9.46 13.72 9.40
CA GLU A 24 10.43 14.80 9.26
C GLU A 24 10.07 15.72 8.09
N ASN A 25 9.47 15.15 7.03
CA ASN A 25 9.05 15.83 5.82
C ASN A 25 10.15 16.73 5.23
N THR A 26 11.40 16.26 5.27
CA THR A 26 12.57 16.97 4.74
C THR A 26 13.00 16.39 3.41
N GLU A 27 13.52 17.26 2.54
CA GLU A 27 14.07 16.86 1.24
C GLU A 27 15.20 15.84 1.38
N GLU A 28 16.10 16.05 2.35
CA GLU A 28 17.20 15.13 2.65
C GLU A 28 16.69 13.75 3.07
N GLY A 29 15.62 13.68 3.88
CA GLY A 29 14.98 12.43 4.27
C GLY A 29 14.46 11.66 3.05
N PHE A 30 13.75 12.33 2.15
CA PHE A 30 13.23 11.71 0.92
C PHE A 30 14.35 11.26 -0.02
N ARG A 31 15.40 12.08 -0.22
CA ARG A 31 16.57 11.71 -1.04
C ARG A 31 17.29 10.47 -0.52
N ASN A 32 17.25 10.23 0.79
CA ASN A 32 17.91 9.06 1.39
C ASN A 32 17.15 7.75 1.19
N ILE A 33 15.83 7.79 1.00
CA ILE A 33 15.00 6.57 0.84
C ILE A 33 14.53 6.34 -0.60
N ILE A 34 14.52 7.38 -1.44
CA ILE A 34 14.09 7.32 -2.84
C ILE A 34 15.28 7.06 -3.76
N SER A 35 15.07 6.17 -4.72
CA SER A 35 15.98 5.92 -5.85
C SER A 35 15.23 6.13 -7.16
N GLU A 36 15.92 6.63 -8.19
CA GLU A 36 15.35 6.85 -9.52
C GLU A 36 16.04 5.92 -10.54
N PRO A 37 15.56 4.67 -10.71
CA PRO A 37 16.15 3.74 -11.69
C PRO A 37 15.97 4.19 -13.15
N SER A 38 14.99 5.06 -13.41
CA SER A 38 14.68 5.61 -14.73
C SER A 38 14.04 6.98 -14.57
N PRO A 39 14.25 7.92 -15.52
CA PRO A 39 13.63 9.25 -15.47
C PRO A 39 12.13 9.19 -15.17
N GLY A 40 11.70 9.84 -14.10
CA GLY A 40 10.30 9.93 -13.66
C GLY A 40 9.78 8.70 -12.90
N ILE A 41 10.60 7.69 -12.61
CA ILE A 41 10.22 6.51 -11.83
C ILE A 41 10.96 6.52 -10.50
N LEU A 42 10.21 6.68 -9.41
CA LEU A 42 10.75 6.69 -8.05
C LEU A 42 10.47 5.36 -7.35
N THR A 43 11.50 4.78 -6.75
CA THR A 43 11.44 3.52 -5.99
C THR A 43 11.93 3.73 -4.57
N PHE A 44 11.18 3.22 -3.59
CA PHE A 44 11.48 3.31 -2.16
C PHE A 44 10.85 2.14 -1.41
N ASP A 45 11.47 1.76 -0.30
CA ASP A 45 10.90 0.75 0.60
C ASP A 45 9.84 1.39 1.50
N MET A 46 8.60 0.89 1.41
CA MET A 46 7.48 1.39 2.18
C MET A 46 6.98 0.38 3.20
N LEU A 47 6.66 -0.83 2.75
CA LEU A 47 5.97 -1.84 3.57
C LEU A 47 6.95 -2.80 4.25
N GLN A 48 6.64 -3.20 5.48
CA GLN A 48 7.38 -4.28 6.12
C GLN A 48 7.10 -5.62 5.43
N PRO A 49 8.11 -6.49 5.25
CA PRO A 49 7.92 -7.82 4.67
C PRO A 49 6.88 -8.66 5.42
N ASP A 50 6.85 -8.56 6.75
CA ASP A 50 5.89 -9.28 7.59
C ASP A 50 4.45 -8.83 7.33
N PHE A 51 4.26 -7.53 7.09
CA PHE A 51 2.96 -6.99 6.70
C PHE A 51 2.54 -7.49 5.32
N CYS A 52 3.45 -7.48 4.33
CA CYS A 52 3.18 -8.03 3.00
C CYS A 52 2.76 -9.50 3.07
N LYS A 53 3.46 -10.32 3.88
CA LYS A 53 3.11 -11.72 4.10
C LYS A 53 1.73 -11.86 4.74
N MET A 54 1.44 -11.09 5.77
CA MET A 54 0.14 -11.10 6.44
C MET A 54 -1.01 -10.71 5.49
N LEU A 55 -0.79 -9.72 4.62
CA LEU A 55 -1.77 -9.30 3.61
C LEU A 55 -2.02 -10.42 2.59
N LEU A 56 -0.97 -11.06 2.09
CA LEU A 56 -1.07 -12.20 1.17
C LEU A 56 -1.81 -13.38 1.81
N ASP A 57 -1.50 -13.70 3.07
CA ASP A 57 -2.18 -14.75 3.82
C ASP A 57 -3.69 -14.44 3.98
N GLU A 58 -4.06 -13.18 4.26
CA GLU A 58 -5.46 -12.78 4.42
C GLU A 58 -6.23 -12.87 3.09
N VAL A 59 -5.65 -12.36 1.99
CA VAL A 59 -6.25 -12.48 0.65
C VAL A 59 -6.45 -13.95 0.29
N GLY A 60 -5.44 -14.80 0.50
CA GLY A 60 -5.53 -16.23 0.22
C GLY A 60 -6.60 -16.94 1.07
N ASN A 61 -6.73 -16.59 2.35
CA ASN A 61 -7.75 -17.15 3.23
C ASN A 61 -9.18 -16.79 2.76
N ILE A 62 -9.38 -15.53 2.34
CA ILE A 62 -10.70 -15.06 1.88
C ILE A 62 -11.03 -15.66 0.51
N GLU A 63 -10.06 -15.75 -0.41
CA GLU A 63 -10.27 -16.44 -1.69
C GLU A 63 -10.63 -17.92 -1.52
N ASN A 64 -9.95 -18.63 -0.62
CA ASN A 64 -10.27 -20.02 -0.29
C ASN A 64 -11.70 -20.14 0.28
N TRP A 65 -12.07 -19.27 1.22
CA TRP A 65 -13.41 -19.27 1.80
C TRP A 65 -14.51 -18.96 0.76
N LEU A 66 -14.27 -18.03 -0.17
CA LEU A 66 -15.20 -17.68 -1.24
C LEU A 66 -15.38 -18.84 -2.24
N HIS A 67 -14.29 -19.54 -2.56
CA HIS A 67 -14.33 -20.75 -3.38
C HIS A 67 -15.16 -21.86 -2.70
N GLU A 68 -15.01 -22.07 -1.39
CA GLU A 68 -15.76 -23.06 -0.61
C GLU A 68 -17.25 -22.70 -0.46
N THR A 69 -17.57 -21.41 -0.29
CA THR A 69 -18.94 -20.93 -0.05
C THR A 69 -19.75 -20.66 -1.32
N ARG A 70 -19.17 -20.85 -2.51
CA ARG A 70 -19.79 -20.61 -3.84
C ARG A 70 -20.25 -19.16 -4.07
N PHE A 71 -19.73 -18.20 -3.30
CA PHE A 71 -19.98 -16.78 -3.54
C PHE A 71 -19.05 -16.32 -4.68
N ARG A 72 -19.62 -15.76 -5.75
CA ARG A 72 -18.81 -15.26 -6.88
C ARG A 72 -18.24 -13.89 -6.51
N ILE A 73 -16.92 -13.80 -6.42
CA ILE A 73 -16.22 -12.51 -6.57
C ILE A 73 -16.51 -12.03 -7.99
N MET A 74 -17.08 -10.83 -8.14
CA MET A 74 -17.29 -10.24 -9.46
C MET A 74 -15.92 -9.79 -9.99
N ARG A 75 -15.29 -10.59 -10.85
CA ARG A 75 -14.04 -10.23 -11.54
C ARG A 75 -14.37 -9.73 -12.95
N PRO A 76 -14.39 -8.42 -13.21
CA PRO A 76 -14.93 -7.90 -14.45
C PRO A 76 -14.16 -8.33 -15.71
N ASN A 77 -12.85 -8.61 -15.63
CA ASN A 77 -12.03 -8.90 -16.82
C ASN A 77 -11.04 -10.08 -16.63
N THR A 78 -10.62 -10.70 -17.73
CA THR A 78 -9.76 -11.92 -17.77
C THR A 78 -8.30 -11.70 -17.35
N MET A 79 -7.82 -10.44 -17.34
CA MET A 79 -6.48 -10.08 -16.86
C MET A 79 -6.39 -10.03 -15.31
N ASN A 80 -7.54 -10.23 -14.65
CA ASN A 80 -7.73 -10.21 -13.19
C ASN A 80 -7.65 -11.64 -12.61
N ALA A 81 -7.15 -12.61 -13.39
CA ALA A 81 -7.04 -13.99 -12.95
C ALA A 81 -6.16 -14.14 -11.69
N TYR A 82 -5.26 -13.19 -11.45
CA TYR A 82 -4.28 -13.21 -10.35
C TYR A 82 -4.35 -11.99 -9.43
N GLY A 83 -5.26 -11.04 -9.69
CA GLY A 83 -5.41 -9.82 -8.89
C GLY A 83 -6.59 -9.92 -7.93
N ALA A 84 -6.43 -9.34 -6.74
CA ALA A 84 -7.49 -9.16 -5.75
C ALA A 84 -7.80 -7.66 -5.59
N VAL A 85 -9.08 -7.29 -5.64
CA VAL A 85 -9.53 -5.91 -5.36
C VAL A 85 -9.71 -5.80 -3.86
N LEU A 86 -8.77 -5.15 -3.17
CA LEU A 86 -8.72 -5.12 -1.70
C LEU A 86 -9.95 -4.46 -1.04
N ASP A 87 -10.70 -3.62 -1.76
CA ASP A 87 -11.97 -3.05 -1.29
C ASP A 87 -13.02 -4.13 -1.04
N ASP A 88 -13.05 -5.20 -1.85
CA ASP A 88 -13.96 -6.35 -1.66
C ASP A 88 -13.65 -7.14 -0.39
N PHE A 89 -12.45 -6.97 0.18
CA PHE A 89 -11.99 -7.62 1.40
C PHE A 89 -12.19 -6.71 2.63
N GLY A 90 -12.79 -5.52 2.47
CA GLY A 90 -13.03 -4.58 3.57
C GLY A 90 -11.80 -3.76 3.97
N LEU A 91 -10.80 -3.63 3.09
CA LEU A 91 -9.59 -2.84 3.32
C LEU A 91 -9.70 -1.38 2.82
N GLU A 92 -10.84 -0.99 2.25
CA GLU A 92 -11.08 0.36 1.70
C GLU A 92 -10.70 1.48 2.68
N THR A 93 -11.14 1.42 3.94
CA THR A 93 -10.82 2.44 4.94
C THR A 93 -9.32 2.51 5.26
N MET A 94 -8.63 1.37 5.22
CA MET A 94 -7.18 1.33 5.44
C MET A 94 -6.44 1.95 4.26
N LEU A 95 -6.87 1.63 3.03
CA LEU A 95 -6.31 2.19 1.80
C LEU A 95 -6.56 3.70 1.67
N ALA A 96 -7.74 4.17 2.04
CA ALA A 96 -8.05 5.60 2.06
C ALA A 96 -7.06 6.35 2.97
N LYS A 97 -6.83 5.85 4.19
CA LYS A 97 -5.84 6.42 5.12
C LYS A 97 -4.40 6.35 4.59
N LEU A 98 -4.02 5.24 3.97
CA LEU A 98 -2.70 5.12 3.32
C LEU A 98 -2.51 6.23 2.28
N MET A 99 -3.50 6.45 1.42
CA MET A 99 -3.46 7.46 0.37
C MET A 99 -3.43 8.88 0.95
N GLU A 100 -4.35 9.22 1.85
CA GLU A 100 -4.51 10.56 2.40
C GLU A 100 -3.35 10.96 3.32
N ASP A 101 -2.93 10.06 4.21
CA ASP A 101 -1.99 10.41 5.29
C ASP A 101 -0.52 10.21 4.88
N PHE A 102 -0.21 9.36 3.88
CA PHE A 102 1.17 8.98 3.54
C PHE A 102 1.56 9.26 2.09
N ILE A 103 0.72 8.88 1.13
CA ILE A 103 1.07 9.02 -0.31
C ILE A 103 0.83 10.45 -0.81
N LEU A 104 -0.28 11.07 -0.42
CA LEU A 104 -0.62 12.43 -0.85
C LEU A 104 0.41 13.48 -0.40
N PRO A 105 0.92 13.46 0.85
CA PRO A 105 2.01 14.37 1.26
C PRO A 105 3.28 14.20 0.44
N MET A 106 3.62 12.98 0.01
CA MET A 106 4.77 12.74 -0.87
C MET A 106 4.55 13.27 -2.29
N SER A 107 3.31 13.24 -2.77
CA SER A 107 2.93 13.66 -4.12
C SER A 107 2.85 15.18 -4.25
N THR A 108 2.62 15.87 -3.13
CA THR A 108 2.40 17.32 -3.07
C THR A 108 3.57 18.09 -2.45
N SER A 109 4.58 17.39 -1.90
CA SER A 109 5.79 18.02 -1.40
C SER A 109 6.43 18.84 -2.53
N ASN A 110 6.78 20.07 -2.17
CA ASN A 110 6.92 21.24 -3.05
C ASN A 110 8.05 21.17 -4.11
N GLU A 111 8.65 20.00 -4.32
CA GLU A 111 9.58 19.71 -5.43
C GLU A 111 8.91 19.06 -6.64
N TYR A 112 7.77 18.36 -6.49
CA TYR A 112 7.14 17.64 -7.62
C TYR A 112 6.17 18.49 -8.45
N SER A 113 5.93 19.75 -8.05
CA SER A 113 5.25 20.74 -8.91
C SER A 113 6.03 21.11 -10.17
N SER A 114 7.26 20.61 -10.34
CA SER A 114 8.07 20.76 -11.57
C SER A 114 7.94 19.59 -12.54
N CYS A 115 7.33 18.48 -12.14
CA CYS A 115 6.94 17.42 -13.07
C CYS A 115 5.49 17.67 -13.52
N ASN A 116 5.36 18.54 -14.54
CA ASN A 116 4.14 18.58 -15.33
C ASN A 116 3.96 17.20 -16.00
N CYS A 117 2.98 16.43 -15.54
CA CYS A 117 2.29 15.48 -16.41
C CYS A 117 1.37 16.24 -17.36
#